data_AF-A0A4Z1A3W7-F1
#
_entry.id   AF-A0A4Z1A3W7-F1
#
_cell.length_a   1.000
_cell.length_b   1.000
_cell.length_c   1.000
_cell.angle_alpha   90.00
_cell.angle_beta   90.00
_cell.angle_gamma   90.00
#
_symmetry.space_group_name_H-M   'P 1'
#
loop_
_entity.id
_entity.type
_entity.pdbx_description
1 polymer ?
#
loop_
_entity_poly.entity_id
_entity_poly.type
_entity_poly.pdbx_seq_one_letter_code
_entity_poly.pdbx_strand_id
1 'polypeptide(L)'
;MDLTWEESSGAVAPEFRYAKTFHLFTDVKKIFLSRKIIKNGKLVLEETKEIQPKLYQKWMNELFKKGIHQMSNEKIPEEQITGISYNFVKFRYSSTKSMFYYTLEEINQPEWEEKKAIIESIERMKP
;
A
#
# COMPACT_ATOMS: atom_id res chain seq x y z
N MET A 1 -6.70 -13.81 -0.76
CA MET A 1 -6.74 -12.35 -0.51
C MET A 1 -5.38 -11.81 -0.89
N ASP A 2 -5.34 -10.60 -1.43
CA ASP A 2 -4.12 -9.91 -1.84
C ASP A 2 -4.28 -8.40 -1.59
N LEU A 3 -3.32 -7.78 -0.91
CA LEU A 3 -3.24 -6.34 -0.68
C LEU A 3 -1.80 -5.90 -0.94
N THR A 4 -1.64 -4.96 -1.87
CA THR A 4 -0.35 -4.36 -2.20
C THR A 4 -0.42 -2.86 -1.97
N TRP A 5 0.60 -2.30 -1.34
CA TRP A 5 0.86 -0.87 -1.30
C TRP A 5 2.28 -0.61 -1.76
N GLU A 6 2.42 0.24 -2.78
CA GLU A 6 3.70 0.70 -3.30
C GLU A 6 3.76 2.22 -3.23
N GLU A 7 4.80 2.74 -2.58
CA GLU A 7 5.05 4.17 -2.42
C GLU A 7 6.52 4.48 -2.71
N SER A 8 6.79 5.56 -3.44
CA SER A 8 8.15 6.07 -3.65
C SER A 8 8.16 7.60 -3.69
N SER A 9 9.33 8.22 -3.44
CA SER A 9 9.51 9.66 -3.67
C SER A 9 9.69 10.04 -5.14
N GLY A 10 9.72 9.08 -6.07
CA GLY A 10 9.97 9.37 -7.49
C GLY A 10 11.40 9.85 -7.76
N ALA A 11 11.55 10.64 -8.82
CA ALA A 11 12.84 11.09 -9.33
C ALA A 11 13.38 12.32 -8.56
N VAL A 12 13.76 12.10 -7.29
CA VAL A 12 14.41 13.11 -6.44
C VAL A 12 15.93 12.84 -6.30
N ALA A 13 16.65 13.77 -5.69
CA ALA A 13 18.08 13.60 -5.40
C ALA A 13 18.30 12.35 -4.52
N PRO A 14 19.40 11.58 -4.73
CA PRO A 14 19.60 10.28 -4.09
C PRO A 14 19.40 10.25 -2.57
N GLU A 15 19.79 11.31 -1.88
CA GLU A 15 19.66 11.52 -0.43
C GLU A 15 18.21 11.66 0.05
N PHE A 16 17.26 11.94 -0.83
CA PHE A 16 15.82 12.02 -0.55
C PHE A 16 15.03 10.85 -1.17
N ARG A 17 15.70 9.91 -1.86
CA ARG A 17 15.03 8.77 -2.46
C ARG A 17 14.55 7.79 -1.40
N TYR A 18 13.28 7.40 -1.49
CA TYR A 18 12.74 6.28 -0.72
C TYR A 18 11.79 5.47 -1.59
N ALA A 19 11.65 4.20 -1.22
CA ALA A 19 10.63 3.31 -1.76
C ALA A 19 10.15 2.36 -0.65
N LYS A 20 8.85 2.12 -0.59
CA LYS A 20 8.19 1.20 0.32
C LYS A 20 7.31 0.26 -0.50
N THR A 21 7.37 -1.02 -0.18
CA THR A 21 6.45 -2.02 -0.70
C THR A 21 5.92 -2.84 0.47
N PHE A 22 4.61 -2.94 0.59
CA PHE A 22 3.91 -3.79 1.52
C PHE A 22 3.03 -4.75 0.73
N HIS A 23 3.12 -6.05 1.03
CA HIS A 23 2.30 -7.07 0.39
C HIS A 23 1.75 -8.04 1.43
N LEU A 24 0.44 -7.98 1.66
CA LEU A 24 -0.28 -8.90 2.54
C LEU A 24 -1.05 -9.88 1.65
N PHE A 25 -0.73 -11.16 1.73
CA PHE A 25 -1.30 -12.18 0.86
C PHE A 25 -1.57 -13.49 1.60
N THR A 26 -2.45 -14.30 1.03
CA THR A 26 -2.78 -15.63 1.55
C THR A 26 -2.32 -16.72 0.59
N ASP A 27 -1.57 -17.70 1.08
CA ASP A 27 -1.09 -18.85 0.30
C ASP A 27 -1.32 -20.16 1.06
N VAL A 28 -1.83 -21.21 0.40
CA VAL A 28 -2.16 -22.55 0.94
C VAL A 28 -2.47 -22.57 2.45
N LYS A 29 -3.47 -21.77 2.88
CA LYS A 29 -4.00 -21.60 4.26
C LYS A 29 -3.18 -20.74 5.23
N LYS A 30 -2.04 -20.21 4.82
CA LYS A 30 -1.22 -19.26 5.57
C LYS A 30 -1.46 -17.84 5.12
N ILE A 31 -1.10 -16.89 5.98
CA ILE A 31 -1.16 -15.45 5.69
C ILE A 31 0.26 -14.93 5.84
N PHE A 32 0.72 -14.14 4.88
CA PHE A 32 2.06 -13.57 4.87
C PHE A 32 2.00 -12.07 4.71
N LEU A 33 2.88 -11.36 5.42
CA LEU A 33 3.18 -9.96 5.19
C LEU A 33 4.63 -9.83 4.74
N SER A 34 4.81 -9.34 3.52
CA SER A 34 6.10 -8.93 2.99
C SER A 34 6.25 -7.41 3.10
N ARG A 35 7.43 -6.95 3.51
CA ARG A 35 7.76 -5.53 3.62
C ARG A 35 9.16 -5.29 3.05
N LYS A 36 9.25 -4.30 2.17
CA LYS A 36 10.51 -3.82 1.61
C LYS A 36 10.59 -2.31 1.78
N ILE A 37 11.67 -1.81 2.35
CA ILE A 37 11.92 -0.38 2.54
C ILE A 37 13.32 -0.04 2.06
N ILE A 38 13.41 0.90 1.13
CA ILE A 38 14.64 1.50 0.64
C ILE A 38 14.65 2.96 1.09
N LYS A 39 15.77 3.42 1.65
CA LYS A 39 16.00 4.83 1.99
C LYS A 39 17.39 5.24 1.52
N ASN A 40 17.49 6.43 0.93
CA ASN A 40 18.72 7.02 0.42
C ASN A 40 19.45 6.05 -0.55
N GLY A 41 18.68 5.33 -1.37
CA GLY A 41 19.18 4.30 -2.28
C GLY A 41 19.66 2.99 -1.63
N LYS A 42 19.54 2.83 -0.31
CA LYS A 42 19.98 1.63 0.43
C LYS A 42 18.80 0.82 0.94
N LEU A 43 18.90 -0.51 0.86
CA LEU A 43 17.94 -1.42 1.47
C LEU A 43 18.02 -1.31 3.00
N VAL A 44 16.91 -0.96 3.63
CA VAL A 44 16.81 -0.81 5.10
C VAL A 44 16.04 -1.97 5.72
N LEU A 45 15.03 -2.49 5.01
CA LEU A 45 14.21 -3.62 5.45
C LEU A 45 13.83 -4.46 4.24
N GLU A 46 13.97 -5.77 4.37
CA GLU A 46 13.37 -6.76 3.47
C GLU A 46 13.03 -7.98 4.33
N GLU A 47 11.74 -8.19 4.58
CA GLU A 47 11.28 -9.36 5.33
C GLU A 47 9.96 -9.87 4.77
N THR A 48 9.74 -11.17 4.94
CA THR A 48 8.45 -11.81 4.74
C THR A 48 8.20 -12.70 5.94
N LYS A 49 7.08 -12.48 6.63
CA LYS A 49 6.73 -13.25 7.83
C LYS A 49 5.31 -13.76 7.76
N GLU A 50 5.11 -14.95 8.32
CA GLU A 50 3.78 -15.51 8.53
C GLU A 50 3.04 -14.72 9.61
N ILE A 51 1.76 -14.45 9.38
CA ILE A 51 0.89 -13.64 10.23
C ILE A 51 -0.15 -14.52 10.90
N GLN A 52 -0.34 -14.30 12.20
CA GLN A 52 -1.40 -14.98 12.93
C GLN A 52 -2.80 -14.61 12.39
N PRO A 53 -3.72 -15.57 12.22
CA PRO A 53 -5.06 -15.31 11.70
C PRO A 53 -5.83 -14.21 12.46
N LYS A 54 -5.65 -14.12 13.78
CA LYS A 54 -6.29 -13.08 14.62
C LYS A 54 -5.81 -11.67 14.27
N LEU A 55 -4.51 -11.51 14.01
CA LEU A 55 -3.92 -10.22 13.64
C LEU A 55 -4.38 -9.81 12.23
N TYR A 56 -4.35 -10.76 11.29
CA TYR A 56 -4.90 -10.57 9.96
C TYR A 56 -6.37 -10.12 10.00
N GLN A 57 -7.22 -10.81 10.77
CA GLN A 57 -8.63 -10.46 10.89
C GLN A 57 -8.84 -9.04 11.44
N LYS A 58 -8.03 -8.62 12.41
CA LYS A 58 -8.04 -7.25 12.94
C LYS A 58 -7.75 -6.23 11.83
N TRP A 59 -6.69 -6.45 11.05
CA TRP A 59 -6.32 -5.57 9.95
C TRP A 59 -7.39 -5.52 8.86
N MET A 60 -7.92 -6.67 8.46
CA MET A 60 -9.00 -6.71 7.47
C MET A 60 -10.22 -5.95 7.96
N ASN A 61 -10.70 -6.19 9.19
CA ASN A 61 -11.83 -5.48 9.74
C ASN A 61 -11.61 -3.96 9.77
N GLU A 62 -10.39 -3.51 10.09
CA GLU A 62 -10.04 -2.09 10.06
C GLU A 62 -10.10 -1.50 8.63
N LEU A 63 -9.52 -2.20 7.65
CA LEU A 63 -9.54 -1.77 6.26
C LEU A 63 -10.97 -1.77 5.67
N PHE A 64 -11.78 -2.77 6.01
CA PHE A 64 -13.18 -2.84 5.59
C PHE A 64 -14.00 -1.69 6.17
N LYS A 65 -13.81 -1.35 7.44
CA LYS A 65 -14.45 -0.19 8.08
C LYS A 65 -14.06 1.14 7.42
N LYS A 66 -12.84 1.23 6.91
CA LYS A 66 -12.33 2.39 6.15
C LYS A 66 -12.73 2.39 4.67
N GLY A 67 -13.59 1.46 4.25
CA GLY A 67 -14.12 1.48 2.88
C GLY A 67 -13.15 0.99 1.80
N ILE A 68 -12.06 0.27 2.13
CA ILE A 68 -11.10 -0.18 1.10
C ILE A 68 -11.77 -0.92 -0.06
N HIS A 69 -12.82 -1.69 0.25
CA HIS A 69 -13.60 -2.51 -0.67
C HIS A 69 -14.58 -1.71 -1.54
N GLN A 70 -14.82 -0.45 -1.21
CA GLN A 70 -15.72 0.48 -1.91
C GLN A 70 -14.94 1.47 -2.78
N MET A 71 -13.61 1.52 -2.65
CA MET A 71 -12.77 2.37 -3.47
C MET A 71 -12.95 2.02 -4.95
N SER A 72 -13.20 3.05 -5.77
CA SER A 72 -13.26 2.92 -7.22
C SER A 72 -12.01 2.20 -7.72
N ASN A 73 -12.17 1.29 -8.68
CA ASN A 73 -11.03 0.63 -9.31
C ASN A 73 -10.42 1.57 -10.37
N GLU A 74 -9.60 2.50 -9.90
CA GLU A 74 -8.93 3.52 -10.70
C GLU A 74 -7.87 2.87 -11.58
N LYS A 75 -7.70 3.43 -12.79
CA LYS A 75 -6.57 3.11 -13.65
C LYS A 75 -5.49 4.13 -13.41
N ILE A 76 -4.24 3.66 -13.30
CA ILE A 76 -3.08 4.56 -13.36
C ILE A 76 -3.10 5.24 -14.73
N PRO A 77 -2.85 6.56 -14.80
CA PRO A 77 -2.76 7.27 -16.07
C PRO A 77 -1.79 6.57 -17.04
N GLU A 78 -2.21 6.37 -18.29
CA GLU A 78 -1.37 5.79 -19.34
C GLU A 78 -0.19 6.72 -19.66
N GLU A 79 -0.44 8.02 -19.66
CA GLU A 79 0.58 9.06 -19.75
C GLU A 79 1.01 9.47 -18.35
N GLN A 80 2.22 9.06 -17.97
CA GLN A 80 2.84 9.47 -16.71
C GLN A 80 3.78 10.64 -16.94
N ILE A 81 3.61 11.69 -16.15
CA ILE A 81 4.49 12.86 -16.22
C ILE A 81 5.85 12.48 -15.63
N THR A 82 6.92 12.75 -16.37
CA THR A 82 8.28 12.50 -15.90
C THR A 82 8.55 13.29 -14.63
N GLY A 83 9.06 12.61 -13.60
CA GLY A 83 9.36 13.21 -12.31
C GLY A 83 8.24 13.09 -11.27
N ILE A 84 7.02 12.72 -11.68
CA ILE A 84 5.91 12.46 -10.74
C ILE A 84 5.95 11.00 -10.29
N SER A 85 5.82 10.79 -8.97
CA SER A 85 5.67 9.46 -8.39
C SER A 85 4.19 9.09 -8.28
N TYR A 86 3.76 8.09 -9.04
CA TYR A 86 2.43 7.52 -8.96
C TYR A 86 2.47 6.31 -8.02
N ASN A 87 2.04 6.53 -6.78
CA ASN A 87 1.93 5.50 -5.73
C ASN A 87 0.57 4.81 -5.85
N PHE A 88 0.42 3.59 -5.33
CA PHE A 88 -0.88 2.91 -5.41
C PHE A 88 -1.12 1.91 -4.30
N VAL A 89 -2.40 1.70 -4.03
CA VAL A 89 -2.92 0.61 -3.21
C VAL A 89 -3.80 -0.27 -4.10
N LYS A 90 -3.54 -1.58 -4.08
CA LYS A 90 -4.35 -2.60 -4.76
C LYS A 90 -4.90 -3.56 -3.72
N PHE A 91 -6.19 -3.82 -3.78
CA PHE A 91 -6.86 -4.72 -2.86
C PHE A 91 -7.72 -5.72 -3.61
N ARG A 92 -7.61 -6.99 -3.24
CA ARG A 92 -8.42 -8.08 -3.75
C ARG A 92 -8.83 -9.01 -2.61
N TYR A 93 -10.13 -9.11 -2.39
CA TYR A 93 -10.72 -10.05 -1.46
C TYR A 93 -11.87 -10.79 -2.11
N SER A 94 -11.70 -12.10 -2.32
CA SER A 94 -12.63 -12.90 -3.13
C SER A 94 -12.83 -12.30 -4.54
N SER A 95 -14.07 -11.96 -4.91
CA SER A 95 -14.43 -11.27 -6.16
C SER A 95 -14.26 -9.75 -6.09
N THR A 96 -14.20 -9.16 -4.90
CA THR A 96 -14.07 -7.71 -4.72
C THR A 96 -12.65 -7.27 -5.05
N LYS A 97 -12.55 -6.27 -5.92
CA LYS A 97 -11.30 -5.62 -6.31
C LYS A 97 -11.46 -4.12 -6.18
N SER A 98 -10.44 -3.47 -5.65
CA SER A 98 -10.31 -2.02 -5.65
C SER A 98 -8.86 -1.63 -5.81
N MET A 99 -8.65 -0.46 -6.41
CA MET A 99 -7.33 0.08 -6.64
C MET A 99 -7.44 1.58 -6.72
N PHE A 100 -6.60 2.30 -5.99
CA PHE A 100 -6.46 3.74 -6.15
C PHE A 100 -4.99 4.10 -6.26
N TYR A 101 -4.70 5.18 -6.97
CA TYR A 101 -3.35 5.72 -7.10
C TYR A 101 -3.29 7.14 -6.57
N TYR A 102 -2.12 7.59 -6.13
CA TYR A 102 -1.94 8.94 -5.60
C TYR A 102 -0.52 9.43 -5.79
N THR A 103 -0.37 10.74 -5.88
CA THR A 103 0.91 11.44 -5.75
C THR A 103 1.11 11.85 -4.30
N LEU A 104 2.37 12.10 -3.90
CA LEU A 104 2.67 12.54 -2.54
C LEU A 104 2.10 13.92 -2.20
N GLU A 105 1.74 14.72 -3.21
CA GLU A 105 1.10 16.02 -3.01
C GLU A 105 -0.39 15.85 -2.71
N GLU A 106 -1.07 14.98 -3.44
CA GLU A 106 -2.51 14.68 -3.29
C GLU A 106 -2.87 14.16 -1.89
N ILE A 107 -2.02 13.35 -1.26
CA ILE A 107 -2.30 12.76 0.07
C ILE A 107 -2.54 13.82 1.18
N ASN A 108 -2.13 15.06 0.95
CA ASN A 108 -2.30 16.16 1.92
C ASN A 108 -3.58 16.97 1.68
N GLN A 109 -4.34 16.69 0.62
CA GLN A 109 -5.57 17.39 0.31
C GLN A 109 -6.74 16.86 1.17
N PRO A 110 -7.71 17.71 1.58
CA PRO A 110 -8.83 17.30 2.44
C PRO A 110 -9.68 16.16 1.87
N GLU A 111 -9.90 16.15 0.56
CA GLU A 111 -10.68 15.12 -0.15
C GLU A 111 -10.05 13.72 -0.11
N TRP A 112 -8.79 13.61 0.34
CA TRP A 112 -8.05 12.35 0.45
C TRP A 112 -8.17 11.67 1.82
N GLU A 113 -8.98 12.19 2.75
CA GLU A 113 -9.09 11.69 4.12
C GLU A 113 -9.29 10.16 4.21
N GLU A 114 -10.20 9.60 3.42
CA GLU A 114 -10.50 8.16 3.44
C GLU A 114 -9.32 7.31 2.91
N LYS A 115 -8.76 7.67 1.75
CA LYS A 115 -7.64 6.96 1.13
C LYS A 115 -6.38 7.06 1.99
N LYS A 116 -6.13 8.22 2.60
CA LYS A 116 -5.05 8.42 3.57
C LYS A 116 -5.22 7.54 4.80
N ALA A 117 -6.43 7.46 5.35
CA ALA A 117 -6.70 6.60 6.51
C ALA A 117 -6.42 5.11 6.20
N ILE A 118 -6.70 4.66 4.97
CA ILE A 118 -6.34 3.30 4.51
C ILE A 118 -4.82 3.12 4.49
N ILE A 119 -4.08 4.05 3.86
CA ILE A 119 -2.62 4.01 3.77
C ILE A 119 -1.99 3.94 5.17
N GLU A 120 -2.44 4.79 6.10
CA GLU A 120 -1.94 4.79 7.48
C GLU A 120 -2.20 3.46 8.20
N SER A 121 -3.35 2.82 7.96
CA SER A 121 -3.63 1.49 8.50
C SER A 121 -2.68 0.43 7.93
N ILE A 122 -2.34 0.50 6.64
CA ILE A 122 -1.39 -0.42 6.00
C ILE A 122 0.03 -0.20 6.54
N GLU A 123 0.47 1.05 6.67
CA GLU A 123 1.82 1.37 7.17
C GLU A 123 2.06 0.86 8.61
N ARG A 124 1.01 0.81 9.42
CA ARG A 124 1.06 0.26 10.78
C ARG A 124 1.10 -1.26 10.83
N MET A 125 0.92 -1.97 9.72
CA MET A 125 1.01 -3.43 9.68
C MET A 125 2.45 -3.88 9.88
N LYS A 126 2.66 -4.62 10.97
CA LYS A 126 3.93 -5.24 11.30
C LYS A 126 3.66 -6.69 11.75
N PRO A 127 4.50 -7.64 11.35
CA PRO A 127 4.38 -9.03 11.80
C PRO A 127 4.59 -9.17 13.31
#